data_AF-A0A9X3ET18-F1
#
_entry.id   AF-A0A9X3ET18-F1
#
_cell.length_a   1.000
_cell.length_b   1.000
_cell.length_c   1.000
_cell.angle_alpha   90.00
_cell.angle_beta   90.00
_cell.angle_gamma   90.00
#
_symmetry.space_group_name_H-M   'P 1'
#
loop_
_entity.id
_entity.type
_entity.pdbx_description
1 polymer ?
#
loop_
_entity_poly.entity_id
_entity_poly.type
_entity_poly.pdbx_seq_one_letter_code
_entity_poly.pdbx_strand_id
1 'polypeptide(L)'
;MATPPDDLFEQVLPLLGRRTDDPAVIAFHAARGLKPPPVVTKTDMLYDVRDKQAGMVLNYQAEVRRAGFYPPRKEGGKYVAYLSSVEFRPSFAGQIAGEFTVSLPEADAKALALRLEDGTWDTSMYRGYVVRRADGHEVVFVYDSDDDTFVEVRLQLEELDDADPALEQWAAEAQANAAPTPARVFPKHGSRAPENEPLPPALAALHELQDGDGLGDIDFELLAEIEAGGPKAWTGNPAAEHEFRVFAQDGSGGLVAFWVVHHDGGAARPLVEQPVVFLGSEGEVGPVAKDLADFLHLLAAGVGPYEVVQYGSTESESPQPAIAELAQKFFPERGDRDAQTIVLEAQRDYGDLGDRLAALDRH
;
A
#
# COMPACT_ATOMS: atom_id res chain seq x y z
N MET A 1 17.20 31.89 -24.76
CA MET A 1 18.06 30.81 -24.22
C MET A 1 17.18 29.58 -24.20
N ALA A 2 17.53 28.53 -24.95
CA ALA A 2 16.79 27.28 -24.93
C ALA A 2 16.94 26.65 -23.54
N THR A 3 15.83 26.20 -22.95
CA THR A 3 15.83 25.37 -21.74
C THR A 3 16.82 24.21 -21.95
N PRO A 4 17.74 23.93 -21.02
CA PRO A 4 18.56 22.72 -21.14
C PRO A 4 17.62 21.52 -21.25
N PRO A 5 17.95 20.52 -22.09
CA PRO A 5 17.12 19.32 -22.20
C PRO A 5 16.90 18.75 -20.79
N ASP A 6 15.65 18.40 -20.50
CA ASP A 6 15.23 17.78 -19.24
C ASP A 6 16.13 16.57 -18.96
N ASP A 7 17.15 16.76 -18.14
CA ASP A 7 18.04 15.67 -17.72
C ASP A 7 17.28 14.81 -16.71
N LEU A 8 16.51 13.87 -17.23
CA LEU A 8 15.67 12.99 -16.44
C LEU A 8 16.49 12.16 -15.47
N PHE A 9 17.73 11.83 -15.82
CA PHE A 9 18.63 11.12 -14.93
C PHE A 9 18.93 11.96 -13.68
N GLU A 10 19.33 13.22 -13.85
CA GLU A 10 19.62 14.14 -12.74
C GLU A 10 18.36 14.50 -11.94
N GLN A 11 17.17 14.38 -12.53
CA GLN A 11 15.90 14.55 -11.81
C GLN A 11 15.54 13.34 -10.93
N VAL A 12 15.80 12.11 -11.39
CA VAL A 12 15.47 10.90 -10.61
C VAL A 12 16.53 10.52 -9.59
N LEU A 13 17.80 10.85 -9.83
CA LEU A 13 18.90 10.55 -8.92
C LEU A 13 18.64 11.00 -7.47
N PRO A 14 18.22 12.25 -7.19
CA PRO A 14 17.92 12.67 -5.81
C PRO A 14 16.66 12.05 -5.22
N LEU A 15 15.86 11.32 -6.02
CA LEU A 15 14.65 10.62 -5.57
C LEU A 15 14.94 9.20 -5.11
N LEU A 16 16.07 8.61 -5.51
CA LEU A 16 16.43 7.25 -5.12
C LEU A 16 16.57 7.14 -3.59
N GLY A 17 15.96 6.11 -3.01
CA GLY A 17 15.88 5.92 -1.56
C GLY A 17 14.89 6.84 -0.85
N ARG A 18 14.10 7.65 -1.56
CA ARG A 18 12.99 8.39 -0.95
C ARG A 18 11.75 7.52 -0.81
N ARG A 19 10.97 7.82 0.22
CA ARG A 19 9.70 7.14 0.50
C ARG A 19 8.66 7.42 -0.58
N THR A 20 7.71 6.52 -0.75
CA THR A 20 6.55 6.70 -1.65
C THR A 20 5.70 7.92 -1.29
N ASP A 21 5.70 8.35 -0.02
CA ASP A 21 4.99 9.53 0.48
C ASP A 21 5.87 10.81 0.52
N ASP A 22 7.11 10.76 0.01
CA ASP A 22 7.96 11.95 -0.06
C ASP A 22 7.39 12.96 -1.08
N PRO A 23 7.19 14.24 -0.70
CA PRO A 23 6.64 15.26 -1.59
C PRO A 23 7.39 15.42 -2.92
N ALA A 24 8.71 15.18 -2.95
CA ALA A 24 9.49 15.25 -4.18
C ALA A 24 9.16 14.09 -5.14
N VAL A 25 8.92 12.89 -4.60
CA VAL A 25 8.50 11.71 -5.39
C VAL A 25 7.10 11.94 -5.95
N ILE A 26 6.17 12.39 -5.11
CA ILE A 26 4.79 12.70 -5.52
C ILE A 26 4.78 13.78 -6.61
N ALA A 27 5.55 14.86 -6.42
CA ALA A 27 5.64 15.95 -7.38
C ALA A 27 6.24 15.48 -8.72
N PHE A 28 7.24 14.60 -8.69
CA PHE A 28 7.81 14.00 -9.90
C PHE A 28 6.77 13.19 -10.68
N HIS A 29 5.97 12.36 -9.99
CA HIS A 29 4.89 11.60 -10.63
C HIS A 29 3.86 12.52 -11.27
N ALA A 30 3.39 13.53 -10.53
CA ALA A 30 2.40 14.48 -11.00
C ALA A 30 2.89 15.29 -12.21
N ALA A 31 4.13 15.80 -12.18
CA ALA A 31 4.72 16.56 -13.28
C ALA A 31 4.84 15.76 -14.59
N ARG A 32 4.91 14.44 -14.47
CA ARG A 32 5.06 13.50 -15.59
C ARG A 32 3.76 12.79 -15.99
N GLY A 33 2.67 13.06 -15.29
CA GLY A 33 1.38 12.39 -15.51
C GLY A 33 1.45 10.87 -15.28
N LEU A 34 2.30 10.44 -14.35
CA LEU A 34 2.41 9.02 -13.96
C LEU A 34 1.32 8.67 -12.95
N LYS A 35 1.01 7.37 -12.83
CA LYS A 35 0.24 6.86 -11.69
C LYS A 35 0.90 7.30 -10.38
N PRO A 36 0.16 7.57 -9.29
CA PRO A 36 0.75 7.88 -8.00
C PRO A 36 1.77 6.82 -7.53
N PRO A 37 2.74 7.18 -6.66
CA PRO A 37 3.63 6.20 -6.05
C PRO A 37 2.82 5.07 -5.37
N PRO A 38 3.23 3.81 -5.50
CA PRO A 38 2.42 2.68 -5.06
C PRO A 38 2.32 2.61 -3.54
N VAL A 39 1.19 2.09 -3.07
CA VAL A 39 1.05 1.61 -1.70
C VAL A 39 1.58 0.18 -1.64
N VAL A 40 2.54 -0.08 -0.76
CA VAL A 40 3.19 -1.39 -0.64
C VAL A 40 2.58 -2.20 0.51
N THR A 41 2.02 -3.35 0.17
CA THR A 41 1.31 -4.25 1.08
C THR A 41 2.11 -5.52 1.40
N LYS A 42 3.10 -5.87 0.57
CA LYS A 42 3.98 -7.03 0.74
C LYS A 42 5.46 -6.60 0.68
N THR A 43 6.33 -7.25 1.44
CA THR A 43 7.77 -6.90 1.49
C THR A 43 8.58 -7.53 0.36
N ASP A 44 8.14 -8.69 -0.12
CA ASP A 44 8.80 -9.54 -1.11
C ASP A 44 8.40 -9.20 -2.56
N MET A 45 7.59 -8.15 -2.76
CA MET A 45 7.17 -7.70 -4.09
C MET A 45 7.84 -6.40 -4.50
N LEU A 46 8.24 -6.35 -5.77
CA LEU A 46 8.66 -5.14 -6.46
C LEU A 46 7.45 -4.51 -7.16
N TYR A 47 7.20 -3.23 -6.93
CA TYR A 47 6.10 -2.48 -7.54
C TYR A 47 6.66 -1.52 -8.58
N ASP A 48 6.16 -1.57 -9.82
CA ASP A 48 6.66 -0.73 -10.91
C ASP A 48 5.66 0.34 -11.38
N VAL A 49 6.18 1.53 -11.69
CA VAL A 49 5.46 2.60 -12.38
C VAL A 49 6.21 2.95 -13.67
N ARG A 50 5.55 2.72 -14.81
CA ARG A 50 6.18 2.86 -16.13
C ARG A 50 5.93 4.23 -16.74
N ASP A 51 7.01 4.89 -17.12
CA ASP A 51 7.01 6.05 -18.00
C ASP A 51 7.36 5.61 -19.42
N LYS A 52 6.34 5.20 -20.18
CA LYS A 52 6.51 4.74 -21.56
C LYS A 52 7.01 5.84 -22.50
N GLN A 53 6.74 7.11 -22.20
CA GLN A 53 7.13 8.23 -23.05
C GLN A 53 8.63 8.52 -22.93
N ALA A 54 9.16 8.44 -21.71
CA ALA A 54 10.59 8.56 -21.48
C ALA A 54 11.35 7.23 -21.67
N GLY A 55 10.67 6.08 -21.64
CA GLY A 55 11.36 4.79 -21.62
C GLY A 55 11.98 4.48 -20.26
N MET A 56 11.31 4.86 -19.17
CA MET A 56 11.77 4.59 -17.80
C MET A 56 10.79 3.70 -17.04
N VAL A 57 11.30 2.97 -16.05
CA VAL A 57 10.50 2.22 -15.08
C VAL A 57 11.00 2.60 -13.68
N LEU A 58 10.10 3.09 -12.83
CA LEU A 58 10.39 3.40 -11.43
C LEU A 58 9.96 2.21 -10.57
N ASN A 59 10.87 1.67 -9.77
CA ASN A 59 10.65 0.48 -8.97
C ASN A 59 10.64 0.81 -7.47
N TYR A 60 9.65 0.28 -6.77
CA TYR A 60 9.44 0.51 -5.35
C TYR A 60 9.42 -0.80 -4.59
N GLN A 61 10.09 -0.84 -3.44
CA GLN A 61 10.03 -1.98 -2.53
C GLN A 61 10.15 -1.53 -1.07
N ALA A 62 9.64 -2.35 -0.16
CA ALA A 62 9.79 -2.12 1.28
C ALA A 62 11.08 -2.75 1.84
N GLU A 63 11.53 -3.83 1.23
CA GLU A 63 12.77 -4.52 1.61
C GLU A 63 13.96 -3.95 0.85
N VAL A 64 14.48 -2.83 1.35
CA VAL A 64 15.78 -2.29 0.89
C VAL A 64 16.83 -2.70 1.91
N ARG A 65 17.78 -3.54 1.51
CA ARG A 65 18.81 -4.16 2.37
C ARG A 65 19.97 -3.24 2.62
N ARG A 66 19.66 -2.10 3.24
CA ARG A 66 20.60 -1.03 3.55
C ARG A 66 20.31 -0.42 4.92
N ALA A 67 21.36 0.07 5.58
CA ALA A 67 21.25 0.73 6.87
C ALA A 67 20.22 1.88 6.83
N GLY A 68 19.29 1.89 7.79
CA GLY A 68 18.21 2.88 7.88
C GLY A 68 16.95 2.55 7.09
N PHE A 69 16.98 1.51 6.25
CA PHE A 69 15.85 1.01 5.49
C PHE A 69 15.40 -0.36 5.98
N TYR A 70 16.37 -1.23 6.32
CA TYR A 70 16.14 -2.57 6.82
C TYR A 70 16.03 -2.62 8.36
N PRO A 71 15.18 -3.47 8.93
CA PRO A 71 14.18 -4.31 8.25
C PRO A 71 12.98 -3.49 7.74
N PRO A 72 12.18 -4.04 6.81
CA PRO A 72 10.91 -3.44 6.43
C PRO A 72 10.07 -3.12 7.66
N ARG A 73 9.42 -1.95 7.67
CA ARG A 73 8.56 -1.53 8.77
C ARG A 73 7.20 -1.08 8.27
N LYS A 74 6.20 -1.18 9.13
CA LYS A 74 4.86 -0.66 8.88
C LYS A 74 4.66 0.69 9.53
N GLU A 75 4.06 1.63 8.80
CA GLU A 75 3.59 2.92 9.33
C GLU A 75 2.13 3.07 8.92
N GLY A 76 1.22 3.02 9.90
CA GLY A 76 -0.20 2.83 9.62
C GLY A 76 -0.42 1.59 8.75
N GLY A 77 -0.17 0.39 9.29
CA GLY A 77 -0.48 -0.93 8.66
C GLY A 77 0.08 -1.25 7.27
N LYS A 78 0.66 -0.29 6.55
CA LYS A 78 1.27 -0.40 5.22
C LYS A 78 2.78 -0.41 5.39
N TYR A 79 3.48 -1.12 4.52
CA TYR A 79 4.93 -1.06 4.54
C TYR A 79 5.42 0.29 4.04
N VAL A 80 6.39 0.85 4.74
CA VAL A 80 7.14 1.99 4.22
C VAL A 80 7.97 1.48 3.05
N ALA A 81 7.69 2.01 1.86
CA ALA A 81 8.39 1.66 0.65
C ALA A 81 9.17 2.84 0.09
N TYR A 82 10.20 2.49 -0.66
CA TYR A 82 11.18 3.42 -1.18
C TYR A 82 11.34 3.22 -2.68
N LEU A 83 11.62 4.30 -3.41
CA LEU A 83 12.09 4.21 -4.79
C LEU A 83 13.48 3.54 -4.77
N SER A 84 13.54 2.24 -5.04
CA SER A 84 14.75 1.42 -4.89
C SER A 84 15.61 1.42 -6.15
N SER A 85 14.97 1.49 -7.31
CA SER A 85 15.66 1.57 -8.60
C SER A 85 14.86 2.29 -9.67
N VAL A 86 15.58 2.77 -10.69
CA VAL A 86 15.02 3.30 -11.94
C VAL A 86 15.69 2.59 -13.11
N GLU A 87 14.91 1.95 -13.95
CA GLU A 87 15.38 1.32 -15.19
C GLU A 87 15.22 2.28 -16.35
N PHE A 88 16.26 2.40 -17.17
CA PHE A 88 16.26 3.10 -18.44
C PHE A 88 16.30 2.07 -19.57
N ARG A 89 15.22 2.03 -20.35
CA ARG A 89 15.04 1.10 -21.48
C ARG A 89 15.75 1.62 -22.73
N PRO A 90 15.96 0.79 -23.77
CA PRO A 90 16.64 1.22 -25.00
C PRO A 90 15.95 2.41 -25.71
N SER A 91 14.68 2.65 -25.43
CA SER A 91 13.92 3.79 -25.95
C SER A 91 14.18 5.12 -25.22
N PHE A 92 14.94 5.12 -24.12
CA PHE A 92 15.29 6.33 -23.38
C PHE A 92 16.28 7.18 -24.19
N ALA A 93 15.90 8.42 -24.48
CA ALA A 93 16.67 9.32 -25.34
C ALA A 93 17.66 10.22 -24.58
N GLY A 94 17.72 10.09 -23.24
CA GLY A 94 18.61 10.89 -22.39
C GLY A 94 20.00 10.29 -22.21
N GLN A 95 20.85 11.00 -21.48
CA GLN A 95 22.13 10.48 -21.00
C GLN A 95 21.98 9.91 -19.59
N ILE A 96 22.88 9.00 -19.23
CA ILE A 96 23.01 8.49 -17.87
C ILE A 96 24.36 8.98 -17.38
N ALA A 97 24.43 9.48 -16.16
CA ALA A 97 25.55 10.30 -15.71
C ALA A 97 26.95 9.81 -16.09
N GLY A 98 27.82 10.74 -16.45
CA GLY A 98 29.19 10.46 -16.87
C GLY A 98 29.25 9.89 -18.28
N GLU A 99 29.89 8.74 -18.43
CA GLU A 99 30.12 8.06 -19.71
C GLU A 99 29.06 7.00 -20.06
N PHE A 100 28.00 6.88 -19.25
CA PHE A 100 27.02 5.82 -19.36
C PHE A 100 25.91 6.14 -20.39
N THR A 101 25.40 5.11 -21.06
CA THR A 101 24.36 5.22 -22.09
C THR A 101 23.50 3.95 -22.16
N VAL A 102 22.27 4.07 -22.63
CA VAL A 102 21.31 2.94 -22.85
C VAL A 102 21.64 2.07 -24.07
N SER A 103 22.91 2.04 -24.45
CA SER A 103 23.41 1.37 -25.64
C SER A 103 24.90 1.04 -25.49
N LEU A 104 25.39 0.98 -24.24
CA LEU A 104 26.79 0.70 -23.98
C LEU A 104 27.07 -0.74 -24.46
N PRO A 105 28.12 -0.99 -25.27
CA PRO A 105 28.48 -2.34 -25.66
C PRO A 105 28.80 -3.22 -24.44
N GLU A 106 28.42 -4.49 -24.47
CA GLU A 106 28.63 -5.41 -23.34
C GLU A 106 30.11 -5.50 -22.92
N ALA A 107 31.02 -5.53 -23.90
CA ALA A 107 32.46 -5.56 -23.63
C ALA A 107 32.95 -4.34 -22.82
N ASP A 108 32.35 -3.16 -23.06
CA ASP A 108 32.68 -1.94 -22.35
C ASP A 108 32.07 -1.94 -20.94
N ALA A 109 30.80 -2.36 -20.80
CA ALA A 109 30.16 -2.54 -19.50
C ALA A 109 30.92 -3.54 -18.62
N LYS A 110 31.35 -4.67 -19.21
CA LYS A 110 32.20 -5.67 -18.55
C LYS A 110 33.55 -5.10 -18.12
N ALA A 111 34.20 -4.31 -18.97
CA ALA A 111 35.48 -3.68 -18.64
C ALA A 111 35.35 -2.65 -17.51
N LEU A 112 34.19 -2.00 -17.35
CA LEU A 112 33.89 -1.14 -16.22
C LEU A 112 33.67 -1.96 -14.94
N ALA A 113 32.84 -3.00 -15.02
CA ALA A 113 32.50 -3.87 -13.89
C ALA A 113 33.68 -4.67 -13.33
N LEU A 114 34.58 -5.19 -14.17
CA LEU A 114 35.79 -5.93 -13.73
C LEU A 114 36.77 -5.09 -12.91
N ARG A 115 36.56 -3.77 -12.82
CA ARG A 115 37.30 -2.90 -11.88
C ARG A 115 36.80 -3.07 -10.44
N LEU A 116 35.70 -3.79 -10.25
CA LEU A 116 35.13 -4.21 -8.97
C LEU A 116 35.28 -5.72 -8.82
N GLU A 117 35.57 -6.21 -7.61
CA GLU A 117 35.82 -7.63 -7.36
C GLU A 117 34.56 -8.51 -7.55
N ASP A 118 33.37 -7.92 -7.45
CA ASP A 118 32.05 -8.57 -7.46
C ASP A 118 31.08 -7.95 -8.49
N GLY A 119 31.59 -7.16 -9.45
CA GLY A 119 30.77 -6.34 -10.34
C GLY A 119 29.99 -7.09 -11.43
N THR A 120 29.91 -8.42 -11.40
CA THR A 120 29.28 -9.21 -12.48
C THR A 120 28.39 -10.31 -11.94
N TRP A 121 27.19 -10.45 -12.49
CA TRP A 121 26.30 -11.57 -12.23
C TRP A 121 25.72 -12.14 -13.52
N ASP A 122 25.32 -13.40 -13.46
CA ASP A 122 24.85 -14.17 -14.60
C ASP A 122 23.70 -15.09 -14.16
N THR A 123 22.66 -15.15 -14.98
CA THR A 123 21.47 -15.99 -14.79
C THR A 123 21.14 -16.67 -16.12
N SER A 124 20.21 -17.62 -16.13
CA SER A 124 19.81 -18.26 -17.40
C SER A 124 19.14 -17.32 -18.41
N MET A 125 18.81 -16.08 -18.02
CA MET A 125 18.12 -15.11 -18.88
C MET A 125 18.93 -13.84 -19.08
N TYR A 126 19.61 -13.36 -18.04
CA TYR A 126 20.31 -12.08 -18.06
C TYR A 126 21.71 -12.15 -17.48
N ARG A 127 22.60 -11.34 -18.05
CA ARG A 127 23.91 -10.97 -17.49
C ARG A 127 23.87 -9.52 -17.06
N GLY A 128 24.45 -9.25 -15.89
CA GLY A 128 24.53 -7.91 -15.33
C GLY A 128 25.94 -7.47 -14.99
N TYR A 129 26.21 -6.20 -15.25
CA TYR A 129 27.49 -5.54 -14.97
C TYR A 129 27.25 -4.32 -14.08
N VAL A 130 27.66 -4.42 -12.82
CA VAL A 130 27.46 -3.43 -11.78
C VAL A 130 28.64 -2.46 -11.76
N VAL A 131 28.34 -1.16 -11.70
CA VAL A 131 29.31 -0.07 -11.54
C VAL A 131 28.88 0.78 -10.34
N ARG A 132 29.66 0.73 -9.26
CA ARG A 132 29.43 1.54 -8.05
C ARG A 132 29.90 2.98 -8.28
N ARG A 133 29.05 3.93 -7.90
CA ARG A 133 29.34 5.36 -7.95
C ARG A 133 29.82 5.86 -6.58
N ALA A 134 30.58 6.95 -6.59
CA ALA A 134 31.07 7.58 -5.36
C ALA A 134 29.95 8.16 -4.47
N ASP A 135 28.75 8.36 -5.03
CA ASP A 135 27.56 8.85 -4.33
C ASP A 135 26.74 7.72 -3.65
N GLY A 136 27.21 6.47 -3.69
CA GLY A 136 26.56 5.33 -3.03
C GLY A 136 25.37 4.74 -3.78
N HIS A 137 25.24 5.06 -5.08
CA HIS A 137 24.33 4.42 -6.02
C HIS A 137 25.10 3.46 -6.94
N GLU A 138 24.38 2.52 -7.53
CA GLU A 138 24.91 1.59 -8.51
C GLU A 138 24.26 1.81 -9.87
N VAL A 139 25.06 1.64 -10.93
CA VAL A 139 24.58 1.56 -12.31
C VAL A 139 24.79 0.14 -12.77
N VAL A 140 23.71 -0.56 -13.13
CA VAL A 140 23.75 -1.95 -13.58
C VAL A 140 23.37 -2.00 -15.05
N PHE A 141 24.28 -2.46 -15.91
CA PHE A 141 23.98 -2.74 -17.31
C PHE A 141 23.51 -4.19 -17.44
N VAL A 142 22.36 -4.40 -18.08
CA VAL A 142 21.73 -5.72 -18.21
C VAL A 142 21.63 -6.09 -19.68
N TYR A 143 22.05 -7.32 -20.00
CA TYR A 143 22.04 -7.88 -21.34
C TYR A 143 21.34 -9.24 -21.32
N ASP A 144 20.71 -9.58 -22.44
CA ASP A 144 20.17 -10.91 -22.67
C ASP A 144 21.32 -11.93 -22.74
N SER A 145 21.14 -13.09 -22.09
CA SER A 145 22.19 -14.11 -22.01
C SER A 145 22.35 -14.93 -23.28
N ASP A 146 21.31 -14.99 -24.12
CA ASP A 146 21.32 -15.82 -25.32
C ASP A 146 21.91 -15.10 -26.55
N ASP A 147 21.69 -13.78 -26.67
CA ASP A 147 22.04 -13.03 -27.89
C ASP A 147 22.81 -11.72 -27.67
N ASP A 148 23.28 -11.47 -26.44
CA ASP A 148 24.03 -10.28 -26.03
C ASP A 148 23.25 -8.94 -26.23
N THR A 149 21.94 -8.98 -26.44
CA THR A 149 21.14 -7.77 -26.67
C THR A 149 21.06 -6.93 -25.39
N PHE A 150 21.31 -5.63 -25.50
CA PHE A 150 21.13 -4.69 -24.39
C PHE A 150 19.64 -4.61 -23.99
N VAL A 151 19.35 -4.87 -22.72
CA VAL A 151 17.97 -4.93 -22.19
C VAL A 151 17.61 -3.64 -21.48
N GLU A 152 18.46 -3.20 -20.56
CA GLU A 152 18.26 -2.02 -19.74
C GLU A 152 19.56 -1.61 -19.06
N VAL A 153 19.54 -0.40 -18.54
CA VAL A 153 20.49 0.04 -17.53
C VAL A 153 19.71 0.55 -16.34
N ARG A 154 20.09 0.12 -15.16
CA ARG A 154 19.37 0.36 -13.92
C ARG A 154 20.21 1.22 -13.00
N LEU A 155 19.66 2.34 -12.54
CA LEU A 155 20.17 3.10 -11.41
C LEU A 155 19.52 2.55 -10.15
N GLN A 156 20.28 2.06 -9.19
CA GLN A 156 19.74 1.46 -7.96
C GLN A 156 20.54 1.86 -6.71
N LEU A 157 19.94 1.63 -5.55
CA LEU A 157 20.65 1.72 -4.28
C LEU A 157 21.64 0.56 -4.16
N GLU A 158 22.79 0.83 -3.56
CA GLU A 158 23.66 -0.25 -3.07
C GLU A 158 22.94 -1.00 -1.94
N GLU A 159 22.77 -2.30 -2.12
CA GLU A 159 22.11 -3.22 -1.19
C GLU A 159 23.06 -4.34 -0.78
N LEU A 160 22.94 -4.81 0.46
CA LEU A 160 23.66 -5.97 0.95
C LEU A 160 23.06 -7.27 0.39
N ASP A 161 23.91 -8.31 0.32
CA ASP A 161 23.48 -9.69 0.06
C ASP A 161 22.56 -10.17 1.20
N ASP A 162 21.54 -10.98 0.86
CA ASP A 162 20.61 -11.62 1.78
C ASP A 162 21.31 -12.35 2.94
N ALA A 163 22.52 -12.88 2.70
CA ALA A 163 23.31 -13.60 3.68
C ALA A 163 24.21 -12.70 4.54
N ASP A 164 24.18 -11.38 4.36
CA ASP A 164 25.04 -10.47 5.12
C ASP A 164 24.61 -10.40 6.60
N PRO A 165 25.50 -10.70 7.56
CA PRO A 165 25.17 -10.71 8.99
C PRO A 165 24.74 -9.34 9.53
N ALA A 166 25.04 -8.23 8.85
CA ALA A 166 24.56 -6.91 9.24
C ALA A 166 23.03 -6.81 9.16
N LEU A 167 22.38 -7.52 8.24
CA LEU A 167 20.91 -7.55 8.13
C LEU A 167 20.27 -8.14 9.39
N GLU A 168 20.78 -9.28 9.87
CA GLU A 168 20.31 -9.89 11.12
C GLU A 168 20.52 -8.97 12.33
N GLN A 169 21.68 -8.30 12.39
CA GLN A 169 21.97 -7.34 13.44
C GLN A 169 20.99 -6.16 13.43
N TRP A 170 20.75 -5.55 12.27
CA TRP A 170 19.80 -4.43 12.16
C TRP A 170 18.37 -4.84 12.48
N ALA A 171 17.95 -6.04 12.07
CA ALA A 171 16.65 -6.58 12.45
C ALA A 171 16.52 -6.74 13.98
N ALA A 172 17.54 -7.28 14.64
CA ALA A 172 17.55 -7.44 16.09
C ALA A 172 17.54 -6.09 16.82
N GLU A 173 18.33 -5.12 16.35
CA GLU A 173 18.36 -3.76 16.90
C GLU A 173 17.02 -3.03 16.70
N ALA A 174 16.43 -3.13 15.52
CA ALA A 174 15.11 -2.56 15.23
C ALA A 174 14.03 -3.18 16.11
N GLN A 175 14.05 -4.50 16.31
CA GLN A 175 13.12 -5.19 17.20
C GLN A 175 13.30 -4.77 18.67
N ALA A 176 14.54 -4.58 19.12
CA ALA A 176 14.84 -4.12 20.48
C ALA A 176 14.43 -2.66 20.72
N ASN A 177 14.50 -1.82 19.68
CA ASN A 177 14.17 -0.39 19.73
C ASN A 177 12.72 -0.08 19.36
N ALA A 178 11.97 -1.06 18.83
CA ALA A 178 10.56 -0.91 18.53
C ALA A 178 9.83 -0.56 19.83
N ALA A 179 9.33 0.68 19.92
CA ALA A 179 8.42 1.04 20.99
C ALA A 179 7.24 0.08 20.90
N PRO A 180 6.82 -0.56 22.00
CA PRO A 180 5.64 -1.40 21.97
C PRO A 180 4.48 -0.53 21.46
N THR A 181 3.90 -0.90 20.32
CA THR A 181 2.61 -0.36 19.88
C THR A 181 1.71 -0.43 21.09
N PRO A 182 1.16 0.70 21.60
CA PRO A 182 0.35 0.67 22.80
C PRO A 182 -0.77 -0.34 22.57
N ALA A 183 -0.71 -1.48 23.29
CA ALA A 183 -1.70 -2.52 23.11
C ALA A 183 -3.06 -1.90 23.43
N ARG A 184 -3.94 -1.82 22.42
CA ARG A 184 -5.31 -1.36 22.61
C ARG A 184 -5.92 -2.25 23.70
N VAL A 185 -6.43 -1.63 24.75
CA VAL A 185 -7.11 -2.37 25.82
C VAL A 185 -8.47 -2.77 25.27
N PHE A 186 -8.56 -4.01 24.80
CA PHE A 186 -9.83 -4.57 24.36
C PHE A 186 -10.71 -4.80 25.59
N PRO A 187 -11.94 -4.25 25.60
CA PRO A 187 -12.87 -4.52 26.67
C PRO A 187 -13.19 -6.00 26.68
N LYS A 188 -13.38 -6.55 27.87
CA LYS A 188 -13.97 -7.89 27.99
C LYS A 188 -15.42 -7.77 27.52
N HIS A 189 -15.72 -8.32 26.35
CA HIS A 189 -17.10 -8.39 25.87
C HIS A 189 -17.92 -9.22 26.85
N GLY A 190 -19.06 -8.65 27.28
CA GLY A 190 -20.03 -9.31 28.15
C GLY A 190 -20.89 -10.32 27.40
N SER A 191 -22.16 -10.47 27.80
CA SER A 191 -23.12 -11.36 27.13
C SER A 191 -23.21 -11.11 25.62
N ARG A 192 -23.46 -12.19 24.88
CA ARG A 192 -23.58 -12.25 23.41
C ARG A 192 -24.37 -11.05 22.85
N ALA A 193 -23.82 -10.43 21.81
CA ALA A 193 -24.52 -9.43 21.01
C ALA A 193 -25.84 -10.01 20.45
N PRO A 194 -26.88 -9.21 20.21
CA PRO A 194 -28.05 -9.68 19.49
C PRO A 194 -27.63 -10.31 18.15
N GLU A 195 -28.22 -11.46 17.79
CA GLU A 195 -27.85 -12.17 16.56
C GLU A 195 -28.10 -11.30 15.33
N ASN A 196 -29.19 -10.53 15.36
CA ASN A 196 -29.66 -9.66 14.27
C ASN A 196 -30.01 -8.28 14.83
N GLU A 197 -29.30 -7.23 14.41
CA GLU A 197 -29.51 -5.83 14.79
C GLU A 197 -29.90 -5.01 13.55
N PRO A 198 -30.90 -4.11 13.60
CA PRO A 198 -31.29 -3.32 12.43
C PRO A 198 -30.14 -2.43 11.94
N LEU A 199 -30.06 -2.24 10.62
CA LEU A 199 -29.10 -1.30 10.02
C LEU A 199 -29.29 0.12 10.61
N PRO A 200 -28.20 0.84 10.92
CA PRO A 200 -28.24 2.26 11.17
C PRO A 200 -28.96 3.00 10.02
N PRO A 201 -29.71 4.08 10.30
CA PRO A 201 -30.53 4.75 9.28
C PRO A 201 -29.79 5.14 8.00
N ALA A 202 -28.51 5.49 8.10
CA ALA A 202 -27.68 5.83 6.95
C ALA A 202 -27.33 4.60 6.09
N LEU A 203 -27.06 3.44 6.70
CA LEU A 203 -26.85 2.18 5.98
C LEU A 203 -28.16 1.64 5.40
N ALA A 204 -29.28 1.78 6.11
CA ALA A 204 -30.58 1.43 5.56
C ALA A 204 -30.92 2.26 4.31
N ALA A 205 -30.64 3.56 4.32
CA ALA A 205 -30.82 4.41 3.14
C ALA A 205 -29.86 4.07 1.99
N LEU A 206 -28.64 3.62 2.31
CA LEU A 206 -27.69 3.14 1.32
C LEU A 206 -28.14 1.80 0.70
N HIS A 207 -28.73 0.90 1.50
CA HIS A 207 -29.30 -0.37 1.03
C HIS A 207 -30.43 -0.12 0.03
N GLU A 208 -31.35 0.81 0.33
CA GLU A 208 -32.42 1.19 -0.59
C GLU A 208 -31.87 1.80 -1.90
N LEU A 209 -30.78 2.55 -1.84
CA LEU A 209 -30.10 3.08 -3.04
C LEU A 209 -29.49 1.94 -3.87
N GLN A 210 -28.84 0.99 -3.22
CA GLN A 210 -28.23 -0.18 -3.85
C GLN A 210 -29.27 -1.06 -4.57
N ASP A 211 -30.42 -1.31 -3.94
CA ASP A 211 -31.52 -2.09 -4.54
C ASP A 211 -32.14 -1.41 -5.77
N GLY A 212 -32.08 -0.08 -5.83
CA GLY A 212 -32.63 0.72 -6.92
C GLY A 212 -31.66 0.92 -8.08
N ASP A 213 -30.61 1.71 -7.83
CA ASP A 213 -29.69 2.22 -8.85
C ASP A 213 -28.33 1.50 -8.85
N GLY A 214 -28.07 0.64 -7.85
CA GLY A 214 -26.76 0.04 -7.61
C GLY A 214 -25.74 1.03 -7.05
N LEU A 215 -24.51 0.55 -6.80
CA LEU A 215 -23.39 1.37 -6.29
C LEU A 215 -22.30 1.60 -7.35
N GLY A 216 -22.69 1.59 -8.63
CA GLY A 216 -21.76 1.71 -9.76
C GLY A 216 -20.75 0.58 -9.80
N ASP A 217 -19.46 0.93 -9.83
CA ASP A 217 -18.34 -0.02 -9.90
C ASP A 217 -17.89 -0.53 -8.51
N ILE A 218 -18.54 -0.09 -7.44
CA ILE A 218 -18.18 -0.50 -6.08
C ILE A 218 -18.75 -1.89 -5.80
N ASP A 219 -17.86 -2.88 -5.62
CA ASP A 219 -18.22 -4.29 -5.48
C ASP A 219 -18.41 -4.71 -4.00
N PHE A 220 -19.59 -4.42 -3.44
CA PHE A 220 -20.09 -5.09 -2.23
C PHE A 220 -21.62 -5.07 -2.18
N GLU A 221 -22.20 -5.99 -1.40
CA GLU A 221 -23.62 -6.16 -1.14
C GLU A 221 -23.94 -5.86 0.32
N LEU A 222 -24.85 -4.92 0.58
CA LEU A 222 -25.38 -4.67 1.92
C LEU A 222 -26.27 -5.82 2.37
N LEU A 223 -26.09 -6.23 3.63
CA LEU A 223 -27.00 -7.16 4.27
C LEU A 223 -28.27 -6.43 4.71
N ALA A 224 -29.40 -7.14 4.77
CA ALA A 224 -30.67 -6.57 5.22
C ALA A 224 -30.64 -6.12 6.69
N GLU A 225 -29.75 -6.72 7.48
CA GLU A 225 -29.54 -6.42 8.90
C GLU A 225 -28.07 -6.66 9.28
N ILE A 226 -27.67 -6.11 10.42
CA ILE A 226 -26.36 -6.40 10.98
C ILE A 226 -26.37 -7.82 11.54
N GLU A 227 -25.45 -8.63 11.05
CA GLU A 227 -25.24 -9.98 11.53
C GLU A 227 -24.10 -10.02 12.56
N ALA A 228 -24.34 -10.75 13.65
CA ALA A 228 -23.26 -11.15 14.56
C ALA A 228 -22.36 -12.24 13.95
N GLY A 229 -22.84 -12.93 12.90
CA GLY A 229 -22.23 -14.09 12.26
C GLY A 229 -21.24 -13.77 11.15
N GLY A 230 -20.23 -14.62 10.97
CA GLY A 230 -19.25 -14.55 9.89
C GLY A 230 -17.80 -14.45 10.37
N PRO A 231 -17.47 -13.55 11.32
CA PRO A 231 -16.12 -13.40 11.85
C PRO A 231 -15.58 -14.66 12.53
N LYS A 232 -16.41 -15.50 13.16
CA LYS A 232 -15.95 -16.80 13.69
C LYS A 232 -15.63 -17.80 12.57
N ALA A 233 -16.43 -17.83 11.51
CA ALA A 233 -16.17 -18.70 10.37
C ALA A 233 -14.84 -18.31 9.70
N TRP A 234 -14.51 -17.01 9.72
CA TRP A 234 -13.29 -16.44 9.17
C TRP A 234 -12.07 -16.57 10.10
N THR A 235 -12.21 -16.28 11.41
CA THR A 235 -11.10 -16.28 12.40
C THR A 235 -10.92 -17.59 13.16
N GLY A 236 -11.87 -18.53 13.07
CA GLY A 236 -11.92 -19.71 13.95
C GLY A 236 -12.30 -19.40 15.41
N ASN A 237 -12.33 -18.13 15.83
CA ASN A 237 -12.52 -17.74 17.23
C ASN A 237 -13.94 -17.20 17.49
N PRO A 238 -14.73 -17.81 18.39
CA PRO A 238 -16.05 -17.30 18.79
C PRO A 238 -16.06 -15.87 19.35
N ALA A 239 -14.95 -15.38 19.91
CA ALA A 239 -14.84 -14.02 20.43
C ALA A 239 -14.88 -12.95 19.33
N ALA A 240 -14.51 -13.29 18.08
CA ALA A 240 -14.59 -12.37 16.95
C ALA A 240 -16.02 -11.88 16.69
N GLU A 241 -17.02 -12.72 16.97
CA GLU A 241 -18.45 -12.40 16.81
C GLU A 241 -18.92 -11.30 17.78
N HIS A 242 -18.12 -10.98 18.81
CA HIS A 242 -18.40 -9.88 19.72
C HIS A 242 -17.74 -8.58 19.29
N GLU A 243 -16.62 -8.66 18.57
CA GLU A 243 -15.80 -7.53 18.14
C GLU A 243 -16.24 -6.97 16.79
N PHE A 244 -16.82 -7.79 15.92
CA PHE A 244 -17.22 -7.36 14.60
C PHE A 244 -18.74 -7.42 14.43
N ARG A 245 -19.30 -6.42 13.76
CA ARG A 245 -20.72 -6.33 13.38
C ARG A 245 -20.80 -6.21 11.87
N VAL A 246 -21.06 -7.33 11.22
CA VAL A 246 -21.04 -7.43 9.75
C VAL A 246 -22.31 -6.79 9.21
N PHE A 247 -22.16 -5.93 8.20
CA PHE A 247 -23.29 -5.25 7.56
C PHE A 247 -23.24 -5.34 6.03
N ALA A 248 -22.16 -5.87 5.47
CA ALA A 248 -21.99 -6.05 4.04
C ALA A 248 -21.01 -7.19 3.75
N GLN A 249 -21.08 -7.73 2.52
CA GLN A 249 -20.14 -8.72 1.98
C GLN A 249 -19.73 -8.36 0.56
N ASP A 250 -18.56 -8.77 0.10
CA ASP A 250 -18.21 -8.69 -1.33
C ASP A 250 -18.60 -9.97 -2.08
N GLY A 251 -18.50 -9.94 -3.41
CA GLY A 251 -18.80 -11.10 -4.27
C GLY A 251 -17.88 -12.32 -4.07
N SER A 252 -16.76 -12.17 -3.35
CA SER A 252 -15.80 -13.23 -3.02
C SER A 252 -16.01 -13.85 -1.62
N GLY A 253 -16.96 -13.31 -0.84
CA GLY A 253 -17.20 -13.69 0.55
C GLY A 253 -16.33 -12.94 1.57
N GLY A 254 -15.67 -11.85 1.17
CA GLY A 254 -15.08 -10.88 2.09
C GLY A 254 -16.17 -10.13 2.86
N LEU A 255 -15.90 -9.74 4.10
CA LEU A 255 -16.87 -9.11 5.01
C LEU A 255 -16.52 -7.64 5.25
N VAL A 256 -17.55 -6.79 5.28
CA VAL A 256 -17.46 -5.41 5.74
C VAL A 256 -18.17 -5.29 7.08
N ALA A 257 -17.47 -4.79 8.09
CA ALA A 257 -17.96 -4.80 9.46
C ALA A 257 -17.61 -3.53 10.22
N PHE A 258 -18.40 -3.19 11.23
CA PHE A 258 -17.94 -2.32 12.31
C PHE A 258 -17.05 -3.11 13.26
N TRP A 259 -15.89 -2.56 13.63
CA TRP A 259 -15.04 -3.09 14.68
C TRP A 259 -15.31 -2.36 15.99
N VAL A 260 -15.95 -3.03 16.95
CA VAL A 260 -16.45 -2.45 18.19
C VAL A 260 -15.33 -2.28 19.21
N VAL A 261 -14.59 -1.16 19.08
CA VAL A 261 -13.42 -0.84 19.90
C VAL A 261 -13.57 0.43 20.73
N HIS A 262 -14.53 1.30 20.42
CA HIS A 262 -14.81 2.50 21.20
C HIS A 262 -15.81 2.22 22.31
N HIS A 263 -15.39 2.52 23.54
CA HIS A 263 -16.20 2.34 24.74
C HIS A 263 -16.15 3.57 25.64
N ASP A 264 -17.30 3.93 26.20
CA ASP A 264 -17.43 4.97 27.24
C ASP A 264 -18.06 4.38 28.49
N GLY A 265 -17.39 4.56 29.64
CA GLY A 265 -17.93 4.09 30.92
C GLY A 265 -18.19 2.59 31.00
N GLY A 266 -17.56 1.78 30.14
CA GLY A 266 -17.73 0.33 30.06
C GLY A 266 -18.79 -0.15 29.04
N ALA A 267 -19.53 0.76 28.40
CA ALA A 267 -20.47 0.44 27.32
C ALA A 267 -19.86 0.75 25.95
N ALA A 268 -20.21 -0.02 24.92
CA ALA A 268 -19.81 0.30 23.54
C ALA A 268 -20.48 1.61 23.09
N ARG A 269 -19.73 2.45 22.37
CA ARG A 269 -20.30 3.59 21.64
C ARG A 269 -21.19 3.11 20.49
N PRO A 270 -22.11 3.95 19.98
CA PRO A 270 -22.94 3.63 18.82
C PRO A 270 -22.12 3.10 17.64
N LEU A 271 -22.67 2.13 16.89
CA LEU A 271 -21.96 1.50 15.77
C LEU A 271 -21.51 2.50 14.70
N VAL A 272 -22.29 3.56 14.49
CA VAL A 272 -21.94 4.63 13.53
C VAL A 272 -20.66 5.39 13.90
N GLU A 273 -20.20 5.30 15.16
CA GLU A 273 -18.96 5.89 15.67
C GLU A 273 -17.81 4.86 15.77
N GLN A 274 -18.05 3.61 15.40
CA GLN A 274 -17.03 2.56 15.38
C GLN A 274 -16.33 2.54 14.01
N PRO A 275 -15.04 2.18 13.97
CA PRO A 275 -14.32 2.01 12.71
C PRO A 275 -14.97 0.94 11.83
N VAL A 276 -14.94 1.18 10.53
CA VAL A 276 -15.33 0.21 9.49
C VAL A 276 -14.08 -0.51 9.02
N VAL A 277 -14.15 -1.83 8.95
CA VAL A 277 -13.06 -2.73 8.56
C VAL A 277 -13.49 -3.67 7.45
N PHE A 278 -12.53 -4.20 6.71
CA PHE A 278 -12.74 -5.24 5.71
C PHE A 278 -11.94 -6.50 6.09
N LEU A 279 -12.59 -7.66 5.95
CA LEU A 279 -12.07 -8.99 6.25
C LEU A 279 -12.24 -9.87 5.00
N GLY A 280 -11.24 -9.87 4.12
CA GLY A 280 -11.21 -10.59 2.85
C GLY A 280 -11.03 -12.09 3.01
N SER A 281 -11.64 -12.89 2.14
CA SER A 281 -11.63 -14.34 2.22
C SER A 281 -10.26 -15.00 2.00
N GLU A 282 -9.32 -14.28 1.36
CA GLU A 282 -7.94 -14.74 1.10
C GLU A 282 -6.92 -14.18 2.12
N GLY A 283 -7.40 -13.48 3.16
CA GLY A 283 -6.56 -12.97 4.25
C GLY A 283 -6.29 -11.46 4.20
N GLU A 284 -6.82 -10.74 3.21
CA GLU A 284 -6.80 -9.28 3.18
C GLU A 284 -7.54 -8.72 4.39
N VAL A 285 -6.84 -8.00 5.27
CA VAL A 285 -7.48 -7.38 6.44
C VAL A 285 -6.99 -5.96 6.62
N GLY A 286 -7.92 -5.05 6.86
CA GLY A 286 -7.55 -3.66 7.09
C GLY A 286 -8.71 -2.77 7.52
N PRO A 287 -8.39 -1.64 8.18
CA PRO A 287 -9.36 -0.58 8.40
C PRO A 287 -9.69 0.14 7.09
N VAL A 288 -10.97 0.44 6.90
CA VAL A 288 -11.51 1.14 5.72
C VAL A 288 -11.79 2.60 6.05
N ALA A 289 -12.45 2.84 7.19
CA ALA A 289 -12.83 4.19 7.64
C ALA A 289 -12.89 4.26 9.17
N LYS A 290 -12.80 5.48 9.72
CA LYS A 290 -12.82 5.69 11.18
C LYS A 290 -14.19 5.56 11.82
N ASP A 291 -15.23 5.78 11.02
CA ASP A 291 -16.63 5.80 11.41
C ASP A 291 -17.51 5.66 10.14
N LEU A 292 -18.82 5.56 10.33
CA LEU A 292 -19.77 5.42 9.21
C LEU A 292 -19.82 6.68 8.32
N ALA A 293 -19.58 7.86 8.88
CA ALA A 293 -19.60 9.10 8.11
C ALA A 293 -18.45 9.13 7.09
N ASP A 294 -17.24 8.77 7.51
CA ASP A 294 -16.09 8.63 6.61
C ASP A 294 -16.30 7.50 5.59
N PHE A 295 -16.91 6.39 6.00
CA PHE A 295 -17.20 5.29 5.09
C PHE A 295 -18.10 5.76 3.93
N LEU A 296 -19.16 6.51 4.20
CA LEU A 296 -20.02 7.05 3.15
C LEU A 296 -19.31 8.03 2.23
N HIS A 297 -18.37 8.84 2.73
CA HIS A 297 -17.57 9.73 1.88
C HIS A 297 -16.62 8.96 0.97
N LEU A 298 -16.04 7.86 1.46
CA LEU A 298 -15.18 6.99 0.69
C LEU A 298 -15.96 6.32 -0.46
N LEU A 299 -17.17 5.82 -0.17
CA LEU A 299 -18.09 5.30 -1.18
C LEU A 299 -18.56 6.39 -2.15
N ALA A 300 -18.83 7.60 -1.66
CA ALA A 300 -19.19 8.75 -2.50
C ALA A 300 -18.08 9.12 -3.49
N ALA A 301 -16.82 8.90 -3.12
CA ALA A 301 -15.67 9.05 -4.00
C ALA A 301 -15.52 7.90 -5.02
N GLY A 302 -16.39 6.88 -4.99
CA GLY A 302 -16.34 5.74 -5.89
C GLY A 302 -15.36 4.64 -5.47
N VAL A 303 -14.87 4.66 -4.23
CA VAL A 303 -13.84 3.75 -3.74
C VAL A 303 -14.49 2.69 -2.84
N GLY A 304 -14.23 1.41 -3.09
CA GLY A 304 -14.78 0.29 -2.32
C GLY A 304 -13.89 -0.20 -1.18
N PRO A 305 -14.44 -1.01 -0.25
CA PRO A 305 -13.69 -1.56 0.88
C PRO A 305 -12.49 -2.44 0.46
N TYR A 306 -12.70 -3.31 -0.54
CA TYR A 306 -11.68 -4.21 -1.06
C TYR A 306 -10.52 -3.43 -1.68
N GLU A 307 -10.81 -2.42 -2.50
CA GLU A 307 -9.79 -1.58 -3.14
C GLU A 307 -8.93 -0.84 -2.12
N VAL A 308 -9.55 -0.34 -1.04
CA VAL A 308 -8.82 0.31 0.06
C VAL A 308 -7.84 -0.65 0.71
N VAL A 309 -8.26 -1.87 1.03
CA VAL A 309 -7.43 -2.81 1.79
C VAL A 309 -6.40 -3.50 0.90
N GLN A 310 -6.79 -3.99 -0.27
CA GLN A 310 -5.91 -4.75 -1.15
C GLN A 310 -4.92 -3.84 -1.89
N TYR A 311 -5.40 -2.71 -2.42
CA TYR A 311 -4.61 -1.84 -3.30
C TYR A 311 -4.22 -0.52 -2.65
N GLY A 312 -4.80 -0.17 -1.50
CA GLY A 312 -4.60 1.15 -0.92
C GLY A 312 -5.21 2.27 -1.75
N SER A 313 -6.17 1.96 -2.62
CA SER A 313 -6.76 2.91 -3.56
C SER A 313 -7.51 4.02 -2.84
N THR A 314 -7.36 5.24 -3.36
CA THR A 314 -8.06 6.44 -2.86
C THR A 314 -8.69 7.22 -4.01
N GLU A 315 -8.71 6.63 -5.21
CA GLU A 315 -9.18 7.24 -6.44
C GLU A 315 -10.16 6.30 -7.15
N SER A 316 -11.14 6.89 -7.81
CA SER A 316 -12.07 6.21 -8.69
C SER A 316 -12.47 7.15 -9.82
N GLU A 317 -12.69 6.60 -11.02
CA GLU A 317 -13.21 7.36 -12.16
C GLU A 317 -14.73 7.54 -12.10
N SER A 318 -15.39 6.87 -11.16
CA SER A 318 -16.85 6.74 -11.05
C SER A 318 -17.37 7.22 -9.68
N PRO A 319 -17.33 8.54 -9.37
CA PRO A 319 -17.90 9.06 -8.13
C PRO A 319 -19.40 8.78 -8.02
N GLN A 320 -19.92 8.71 -6.80
CA GLN A 320 -21.31 8.35 -6.46
C GLN A 320 -22.04 9.53 -5.80
N PRO A 321 -22.58 10.50 -6.56
CA PRO A 321 -23.23 11.69 -6.02
C PRO A 321 -24.40 11.40 -5.08
N ALA A 322 -25.19 10.35 -5.36
CA ALA A 322 -26.31 9.96 -4.51
C ALA A 322 -25.83 9.54 -3.10
N ILE A 323 -24.67 8.89 -2.98
CA ILE A 323 -24.07 8.54 -1.69
C ILE A 323 -23.54 9.79 -0.97
N ALA A 324 -22.98 10.77 -1.72
CA ALA A 324 -22.58 12.05 -1.15
C ALA A 324 -23.77 12.79 -0.51
N GLU A 325 -24.95 12.76 -1.15
CA GLU A 325 -26.18 13.31 -0.59
C GLU A 325 -26.62 12.59 0.70
N LEU A 326 -26.45 11.26 0.77
CA LEU A 326 -26.70 10.50 1.99
C LEU A 326 -25.72 10.91 3.10
N ALA A 327 -24.43 11.02 2.81
CA ALA A 327 -23.42 11.43 3.78
C ALA A 327 -23.76 12.82 4.36
N GLN A 328 -24.08 13.79 3.50
CA GLN A 328 -24.46 15.14 3.91
C GLN A 328 -25.79 15.19 4.69
N LYS A 329 -26.75 14.32 4.35
CA LYS A 329 -28.04 14.23 5.03
C LYS A 329 -27.92 13.68 6.45
N PHE A 330 -27.12 12.64 6.64
CA PHE A 330 -27.02 11.93 7.92
C PHE A 330 -25.91 12.47 8.83
N PHE A 331 -24.85 13.04 8.26
CA PHE A 331 -23.68 13.54 8.98
C PHE A 331 -23.27 14.94 8.52
N PRO A 332 -24.17 15.94 8.56
CA PRO A 332 -23.91 17.27 8.01
C PRO A 332 -22.73 17.99 8.67
N GLU A 333 -22.43 17.67 9.93
CA GLU A 333 -21.32 18.23 10.69
C GLU A 333 -19.94 17.70 10.28
N ARG A 334 -19.87 16.57 9.55
CA ARG A 334 -18.58 15.99 9.11
C ARG A 334 -17.88 16.89 8.10
N GLY A 335 -18.67 17.58 7.26
CA GLY A 335 -18.19 18.35 6.11
C GLY A 335 -17.56 17.46 5.03
N ASP A 336 -17.10 18.07 3.95
CA ASP A 336 -16.44 17.34 2.86
C ASP A 336 -15.14 16.68 3.34
N ARG A 337 -14.93 15.44 2.93
CA ARG A 337 -13.76 14.64 3.28
C ARG A 337 -13.16 14.00 2.03
N ASP A 338 -11.84 14.13 1.90
CA ASP A 338 -11.06 13.48 0.86
C ASP A 338 -10.80 11.99 1.21
N ALA A 339 -10.91 11.11 0.22
CA ALA A 339 -10.74 9.67 0.37
C ALA A 339 -9.33 9.30 0.86
N GLN A 340 -8.29 10.00 0.37
CA GLN A 340 -6.91 9.73 0.80
C GLN A 340 -6.74 10.02 2.29
N THR A 341 -7.26 11.15 2.75
CA THR A 341 -7.24 11.53 4.16
C THR A 341 -7.99 10.53 5.02
N ILE A 342 -9.19 10.08 4.60
CA ILE A 342 -9.98 9.06 5.31
C ILE A 342 -9.17 7.77 5.51
N VAL A 343 -8.61 7.23 4.43
CA VAL A 343 -7.84 5.98 4.46
C VAL A 343 -6.62 6.14 5.36
N LEU A 344 -5.87 7.23 5.22
CA LEU A 344 -4.67 7.47 6.04
C LEU A 344 -4.99 7.58 7.53
N GLU A 345 -6.07 8.27 7.90
CA GLU A 345 -6.45 8.40 9.31
C GLU A 345 -7.00 7.08 9.89
N ALA A 346 -7.85 6.36 9.16
CA ALA A 346 -8.35 5.05 9.58
C ALA A 346 -7.19 4.08 9.81
N GLN A 347 -6.22 4.12 8.91
CA GLN A 347 -5.06 3.29 8.94
C GLN A 347 -4.06 3.65 10.07
N ARG A 348 -3.88 4.94 10.36
CA ARG A 348 -3.10 5.43 11.51
C ARG A 348 -3.73 4.98 12.83
N ASP A 349 -5.05 5.12 12.94
CA ASP A 349 -5.76 4.96 14.21
C ASP A 349 -6.15 3.50 14.50
N TYR A 350 -6.29 2.66 13.46
CA TYR A 350 -6.78 1.26 13.56
C TYR A 350 -5.93 0.25 12.78
N GLY A 351 -4.67 0.58 12.48
CA GLY A 351 -3.75 -0.32 11.78
C GLY A 351 -3.33 -1.56 12.58
N ASP A 352 -3.73 -1.64 13.84
CA ASP A 352 -3.54 -2.76 14.76
C ASP A 352 -4.52 -3.94 14.54
N LEU A 353 -5.48 -3.81 13.60
CA LEU A 353 -6.49 -4.84 13.33
C LEU A 353 -5.88 -6.22 13.04
N GLY A 354 -4.86 -6.31 12.19
CA GLY A 354 -4.22 -7.58 11.84
C GLY A 354 -3.58 -8.27 13.06
N ASP A 355 -2.91 -7.49 13.91
CA ASP A 355 -2.33 -8.00 15.16
C ASP A 355 -3.44 -8.49 16.12
N ARG A 356 -4.58 -7.79 16.16
CA ARG A 356 -5.74 -8.23 16.95
C ARG A 356 -6.29 -9.55 16.45
N LEU A 357 -6.53 -9.70 15.15
CA LEU A 357 -7.04 -10.93 14.56
C LEU A 357 -6.07 -12.10 14.82
N ALA A 358 -4.76 -11.89 14.66
CA ALA A 358 -3.73 -12.89 14.97
C ALA A 358 -3.64 -13.24 16.47
N ALA A 359 -4.10 -12.36 17.37
CA ALA A 359 -4.22 -12.66 18.80
C ALA A 359 -5.51 -13.45 19.11
N LEU A 360 -6.56 -13.27 18.32
CA LEU A 360 -7.78 -14.06 18.41
C LEU A 360 -7.56 -15.49 17.88
N ASP A 361 -6.82 -15.69 16.80
CA ASP A 361 -6.58 -17.01 16.20
C ASP A 361 -5.80 -18.00 17.11
N ARG A 362 -5.11 -17.52 18.14
CA ARG A 362 -4.24 -18.35 19.03
C ARG A 362 -4.98 -19.06 20.19
N HIS A 363 -6.30 -19.13 20.17
CA HIS A 363 -7.13 -19.75 21.20
C HIS A 363 -8.26 -20.58 20.60
#